data_AF-A0AAN5A1I6-F1
#
_entry.id   AF-A0AAN5A1I6-F1
#
_cell.length_a   1.000
_cell.length_b   1.000
_cell.length_c   1.000
_cell.angle_alpha   90.00
_cell.angle_beta   90.00
_cell.angle_gamma   90.00
#
_symmetry.space_group_name_H-M   'P 1'
#
loop_
_entity.id
_entity.type
_entity.pdbx_description
1 polymer ?
#
loop_
_entity_poly.entity_id
_entity_poly.type
_entity_poly.pdbx_seq_one_letter_code
_entity_poly.pdbx_strand_id
1 'polypeptide(L)' 'MTQRSPFRYFKTSPEIIRLAVMMYVRCQLSLRNVEDLLHERGIEISHETVRFWWNRFGPLFAAEVRKRRVFGMGSSS' A
#
# COMPACT_ATOMS: atom_id res chain seq x y z
N MET A 1 -2.34 -13.92 21.47
CA MET A 1 -2.68 -12.53 21.11
C MET A 1 -3.23 -12.54 19.69
N THR A 2 -4.54 -12.40 19.52
CA THR A 2 -5.17 -12.38 18.19
C THR A 2 -4.70 -11.14 17.45
N GLN A 3 -3.76 -11.27 16.50
CA GLN A 3 -3.40 -10.15 15.62
C GLN A 3 -4.66 -9.75 14.85
N ARG A 4 -5.33 -8.69 15.32
CA ARG A 4 -6.42 -8.07 14.57
C ARG A 4 -5.82 -7.57 13.27
N SER A 5 -6.25 -8.16 12.15
CA SER A 5 -5.83 -7.73 10.82
C SER A 5 -6.10 -6.23 10.71
N PRO A 6 -5.12 -5.39 10.34
CA PRO A 6 -5.28 -3.94 10.31
C PRO A 6 -6.26 -3.48 9.20
N PHE A 7 -6.75 -4.44 8.41
CA PHE A 7 -7.74 -4.28 7.35
C PHE A 7 -9.17 -4.65 7.76
N ARG A 8 -9.41 -5.08 9.01
CA ARG A 8 -10.69 -5.66 9.50
C ARG A 8 -11.93 -4.75 9.30
N TYR A 9 -11.74 -3.45 9.08
CA TYR A 9 -12.80 -2.45 8.94
C TYR A 9 -12.90 -1.85 7.53
N PHE A 10 -12.10 -2.32 6.59
CA PHE A 10 -12.12 -1.81 5.22
C PHE A 10 -13.02 -2.69 4.34
N LYS A 11 -13.94 -2.05 3.61
CA LYS A 11 -14.70 -2.74 2.55
C LYS A 11 -13.83 -3.03 1.32
N THR A 12 -12.76 -2.27 1.15
CA THR A 12 -11.77 -2.47 0.10
C THR A 12 -10.84 -3.62 0.45
N SER A 13 -10.57 -4.50 -0.51
CA SER A 13 -9.64 -5.61 -0.33
C SER A 13 -8.26 -5.12 0.13
N PRO A 14 -7.61 -5.80 1.10
CA PRO A 14 -6.29 -5.43 1.60
C PRO A 14 -5.21 -5.38 0.51
N GLU A 15 -5.39 -6.14 -0.57
CA GLU A 15 -4.51 -6.15 -1.74
C GLU A 15 -4.54 -4.82 -2.50
N ILE A 16 -5.71 -4.21 -2.64
CA ILE A 16 -5.88 -2.91 -3.29
C ILE A 16 -5.23 -1.81 -2.45
N ILE A 17 -5.47 -1.85 -1.13
CA ILE A 17 -4.85 -0.91 -0.18
C ILE A 17 -3.33 -1.04 -0.24
N ARG A 18 -2.81 -2.28 -0.27
CA ARG A 18 -1.39 -2.57 -0.44
C ARG A 18 -0.85 -2.00 -1.74
N LEU A 19 -1.53 -2.24 -2.85
CA LEU A 19 -1.12 -1.77 -4.17
C LEU A 19 -1.02 -0.25 -4.20
N ALA A 20 -2.09 0.45 -3.77
CA ALA A 20 -2.15 1.91 -3.76
C ALA A 20 -1.02 2.54 -2.93
N VAL A 21 -0.81 2.06 -1.70
CA VAL A 21 0.24 2.57 -0.81
C VAL A 21 1.63 2.24 -1.36
N MET A 22 1.82 1.06 -1.95
CA MET A 22 3.11 0.67 -2.55
C MET A 22 3.46 1.50 -3.79
N MET A 23 2.48 1.80 -4.65
CA MET A 23 2.68 2.67 -5.81
C MET A 23 3.11 4.08 -5.40
N TYR A 24 2.50 4.62 -4.33
CA TYR A 24 2.89 5.91 -3.76
C TYR A 24 4.33 5.88 -3.18
N VAL A 25 4.68 4.84 -2.41
CA VAL A 25 5.98 4.76 -1.71
C VAL A 25 7.13 4.35 -2.60
N ARG A 26 6.94 3.35 -3.47
CA ARG A 26 8.02 2.77 -4.28
C ARG A 26 8.23 3.48 -5.59
N CYS A 27 7.15 3.88 -6.27
CA CYS A 27 7.23 4.54 -7.56
C CYS A 27 7.19 6.07 -7.43
N GLN A 28 7.04 6.61 -6.21
CA GLN A 28 6.92 8.06 -5.94
C GLN A 28 5.86 8.72 -6.84
N LEU A 29 4.79 7.98 -7.14
CA LEU A 29 3.69 8.47 -7.97
C LEU A 29 2.87 9.51 -7.21
N SER A 30 2.45 10.55 -7.91
CA SER A 30 1.47 11.50 -7.40
C SER A 30 0.16 10.79 -7.08
N LEU A 31 -0.58 11.29 -6.08
CA LEU A 31 -1.85 10.67 -5.66
C LEU A 31 -2.87 10.58 -6.81
N ARG A 32 -2.85 11.54 -7.75
CA ARG A 32 -3.69 11.51 -8.96
C ARG A 32 -3.33 10.39 -9.93
N ASN A 33 -2.04 10.12 -10.14
CA ASN A 33 -1.62 8.99 -10.97
C ASN A 33 -1.99 7.65 -10.33
N VAL A 34 -1.93 7.56 -9.00
CA VAL A 34 -2.38 6.36 -8.27
C VAL A 34 -3.89 6.17 -8.40
N GLU A 35 -4.67 7.25 -8.26
CA GLU A 35 -6.12 7.26 -8.51
C GLU A 35 -6.44 6.76 -9.92
N ASP A 36 -5.81 7.35 -10.95
CA ASP A 36 -6.01 7.00 -12.36
C ASP A 36 -5.71 5.51 -12.65
N LEU A 37 -4.57 4.99 -12.18
CA LEU A 37 -4.19 3.59 -12.35
C LEU A 37 -5.12 2.60 -11.63
N LEU A 38 -5.73 3.01 -10.52
CA LEU A 38 -6.75 2.22 -9.82
C LEU A 38 -8.08 2.28 -10.58
N HIS A 39 -8.39 3.44 -11.15
CA HIS A 39 -9.57 3.65 -11.98
C HIS A 39 -9.53 2.81 -13.27
N GLU A 40 -8.38 2.74 -13.94
CA GLU A 40 -8.14 1.86 -15.09
C GLU A 40 -8.37 0.38 -14.75
N ARG A 41 -8.19 -0.01 -13.49
CA ARG A 41 -8.47 -1.36 -12.98
C ARG A 41 -9.93 -1.57 -12.57
N GLY A 42 -10.81 -0.59 -12.81
CA GLY A 42 -12.21 -0.60 -12.39
C GLY A 42 -12.40 -0.36 -10.89
N ILE A 43 -11.42 0.27 -10.23
CA ILE A 43 -11.48 0.56 -8.80
C ILE A 43 -11.69 2.06 -8.61
N GLU A 44 -12.94 2.44 -8.33
CA GLU A 44 -13.34 3.83 -8.13
C GLU A 44 -12.94 4.30 -6.72
N ILE A 45 -11.76 4.92 -6.59
CA ILE A 45 -11.26 5.42 -5.30
C ILE A 45 -10.57 6.76 -5.49
N SER A 46 -10.98 7.76 -4.72
CA SER A 46 -10.36 9.08 -4.78
C SER A 46 -8.94 9.09 -4.16
N HIS A 47 -8.10 9.99 -4.64
CA HIS A 47 -6.76 10.26 -4.17
C HIS A 47 -6.70 10.64 -2.67
N GLU A 48 -7.79 11.16 -2.10
CA GLU A 48 -7.96 11.38 -0.66
C GLU A 48 -7.96 10.06 0.13
N THR A 49 -8.59 9.03 -0.41
CA THR A 49 -8.59 7.67 0.18
C THR A 49 -7.17 7.09 0.18
N VAL A 50 -6.44 7.29 -0.92
CA VAL A 50 -5.02 6.89 -1.02
C VAL A 50 -4.19 7.62 0.04
N ARG A 51 -4.42 8.92 0.23
CA ARG A 51 -3.75 9.72 1.27
C ARG A 51 -4.09 9.26 2.68
N PHE A 52 -5.33 8.84 2.92
CA PHE A 52 -5.77 8.27 4.19
C PHE A 52 -5.07 6.93 4.48
N TRP A 53 -4.99 6.05 3.48
CA TRP A 53 -4.25 4.79 3.60
C TRP A 53 -2.77 5.01 3.82
N TRP A 54 -2.16 5.97 3.14
CA TRP A 54 -0.77 6.37 3.40
C TRP A 54 -0.58 6.83 4.85
N ASN A 55 -1.46 7.68 5.39
CA ASN A 55 -1.33 8.12 6.78
C ASN A 55 -1.46 6.96 7.79
N ARG A 56 -2.40 6.05 7.55
CA ARG A 56 -2.67 4.94 8.48
C ARG A 56 -1.65 3.81 8.36
N PHE A 57 -1.25 3.46 7.14
CA PHE A 57 -0.42 2.29 6.86
C PHE A 57 1.01 2.65 6.45
N GLY A 58 1.31 3.90 6.14
CA GLY A 58 2.65 4.38 5.79
C GLY A 58 3.78 3.82 6.64
N PRO A 59 3.71 3.85 8.00
CA PRO A 59 4.76 3.26 8.84
C PRO A 59 4.88 1.73 8.69
N LEU A 60 3.76 1.02 8.51
CA LEU A 60 3.75 -0.44 8.30
C LEU A 60 4.40 -0.80 6.96
N PHE A 61 4.07 -0.07 5.89
CA PHE A 61 4.63 -0.31 4.57
C PHE A 61 6.06 0.20 4.42
N ALA A 62 6.42 1.30 5.06
CA ALA A 62 7.80 1.78 5.09
C ALA A 62 8.72 0.76 5.78
N ALA A 63 8.25 0.15 6.88
CA ALA A 63 8.96 -0.95 7.53
C ALA A 63 9.08 -2.18 6.61
N GLU A 64 8.01 -2.56 5.91
CA GLU A 64 8.03 -3.66 4.92
C GLU A 64 8.98 -3.38 3.75
N VAL A 65 8.99 -2.15 3.21
CA VAL A 65 9.88 -1.73 2.12
C VAL A 65 11.34 -1.79 2.57
N ARG A 66 11.66 -1.30 3.78
CA ARG A 66 13.00 -1.43 4.37
C ARG A 66 13.39 -2.89 4.58
N LYS A 67 12.49 -3.69 5.14
CA LYS A 67 12.73 -5.12 5.39
C LYS A 67 13.00 -5.88 4.10
N ARG A 68 12.26 -5.61 3.01
CA ARG A 68 12.51 -6.21 1.69
C ARG A 68 13.78 -5.72 1.02
N ARG A 69 14.22 -4.47 1.24
CA ARG A 69 15.54 -4.01 0.76
C ARG A 69 16.68 -4.76 1.45
N VAL A 70 16.53 -5.05 2.74
CA VAL A 70 17.49 -5.86 3.50
C VAL A 70 17.42 -7.34 3.11
N PHE A 71 16.22 -7.88 2.85
CA PHE A 71 16.03 -9.29 2.47
C PHE A 71 16.35 -9.58 0.99
N GLY A 72 16.56 -8.56 0.16
CA GLY A 72 16.98 -8.69 -1.23
C GLY A 72 18.47 -9.00 -1.42
N MET A 73 19.25 -9.07 -0.33
CA MET A 73 20.65 -9.50 -0.32
C MET A 73 20.81 -10.57 0.76
N GLY A 74 20.37 -11.81 0.50
CA GLY A 74 20.60 -12.89 1.46
C GLY A 74 19.71 -14.13 1.38
N SER A 75 19.16 -14.48 0.22
CA SER A 75 18.53 -15.79 0.06
C SER A 75 18.97 -16.42 -1.26
N SER A 76 20.28 -16.64 -1.35
CA SER A 76 20.86 -17.73 -2.12
C SER A 76 21.63 -18.59 -1.12
N SER A 77 20.97 -19.57 -0.53
CA SER A 77 21.53 -20.79 0.07
C SER A 77 20.38 -21.72 0.40
#